data_AF-W0EBD1-F1
#
_entry.id   AF-W0EBD1-F1
#
_cell.length_a   1.000
_cell.length_b   1.000
_cell.length_c   1.000
_cell.angle_alpha   90.00
_cell.angle_beta   90.00
_cell.angle_gamma   90.00
#
_symmetry.space_group_name_H-M   'P 1'
#
loop_
_entity.id
_entity.type
_entity.pdbx_description
1 polymer ?
#
loop_
_entity_poly.entity_id
_entity_poly.type
_entity_poly.pdbx_seq_one_letter_code
_entity_poly.pdbx_strand_id
1 'polypeptide(L)'
;MWKEFKEFALKGNVADLAIGVVIGGAFGKIVTSLVSDIIMPLVGLLLGKVDFSNLFITLGSGHFNTIKEAKDAGVATLNYGLFINNIIDFLIVAFSIFFVIRQLGRFSKKKEGGPAAPTTKTCRFCCTDIPIEAIRCPHCTSELK
;
A
#
# COMPACT_ATOMS: atom_id res chain seq x y z
N MET A 1 -15.73 -29.85 -5.56
CA MET A 1 -14.53 -29.03 -5.23
C MET A 1 -13.95 -28.26 -6.41
N TRP A 2 -13.31 -28.87 -7.43
CA TRP A 2 -12.66 -28.10 -8.51
C TRP A 2 -13.63 -27.26 -9.37
N LYS A 3 -14.83 -27.79 -9.66
CA LYS A 3 -15.88 -27.04 -10.38
C LYS A 3 -16.45 -25.87 -9.55
N GLU A 4 -16.72 -26.11 -8.27
CA GLU A 4 -17.21 -25.07 -7.32
C GLU A 4 -16.15 -24.00 -7.05
N PHE A 5 -14.87 -24.37 -6.99
CA PHE A 5 -13.77 -23.44 -6.86
C PHE A 5 -13.62 -22.56 -8.10
N LYS A 6 -13.79 -23.14 -9.30
CA LYS A 6 -13.79 -22.38 -10.55
C LYS A 6 -14.97 -21.40 -10.61
N GLU A 7 -16.17 -21.80 -10.23
CA GLU A 7 -17.34 -20.90 -10.14
C GLU A 7 -17.16 -19.80 -9.09
N PHE A 8 -16.53 -20.11 -7.96
CA PHE A 8 -16.19 -19.12 -6.93
C PHE A 8 -15.12 -18.13 -7.41
N ALA A 9 -14.06 -18.60 -8.06
CA ALA A 9 -12.97 -17.78 -8.59
C ALA A 9 -13.40 -16.90 -9.78
N LEU A 10 -14.40 -17.34 -10.56
CA LEU A 10 -14.98 -16.58 -11.68
C LEU A 10 -15.97 -15.50 -11.24
N LYS A 11 -16.30 -15.39 -9.94
CA LYS A 11 -16.99 -14.19 -9.42
C LYS A 11 -16.03 -13.01 -9.57
N GLY A 12 -16.24 -12.18 -10.60
CA GLY A 12 -15.31 -11.11 -11.01
C GLY A 12 -14.76 -10.25 -9.88
N ASN A 13 -15.59 -9.93 -8.87
CA ASN A 13 -15.17 -9.15 -7.70
C ASN A 13 -14.03 -9.81 -6.88
N VAL A 14 -13.94 -11.16 -6.85
CA VAL A 14 -12.88 -11.88 -6.10
C VAL A 14 -11.57 -11.90 -6.88
N ALA A 15 -11.64 -12.06 -8.20
CA ALA A 15 -10.46 -12.05 -9.07
C ALA A 15 -9.79 -10.67 -9.09
N ASP A 16 -10.58 -9.59 -9.24
CA ASP A 16 -10.06 -8.22 -9.23
C ASP A 16 -9.46 -7.84 -7.88
N LEU A 17 -10.09 -8.26 -6.77
CA LEU A 17 -9.55 -8.10 -5.43
C LEU A 17 -8.22 -8.86 -5.27
N ALA A 18 -8.15 -10.11 -5.72
CA ALA A 18 -6.95 -10.93 -5.63
C ALA A 18 -5.78 -10.32 -6.41
N ILE A 19 -6.04 -9.84 -7.63
CA ILE A 19 -5.06 -9.13 -8.45
C ILE A 19 -4.59 -7.86 -7.73
N GLY A 20 -5.52 -7.08 -7.17
CA GLY A 20 -5.20 -5.87 -6.40
C GLY A 20 -4.28 -6.13 -5.21
N VAL A 21 -4.53 -7.19 -4.43
CA VAL A 21 -3.70 -7.55 -3.27
C VAL A 21 -2.32 -8.02 -3.69
N VAL A 22 -2.22 -8.86 -4.74
CA VAL A 22 -0.93 -9.37 -5.25
C VAL A 22 -0.07 -8.22 -5.79
N ILE A 23 -0.66 -7.35 -6.61
CA ILE A 23 0.03 -6.18 -7.16
C ILE A 23 0.41 -5.22 -6.04
N GLY A 24 -0.48 -4.96 -5.07
CA GLY A 24 -0.21 -4.10 -3.92
C GLY A 24 0.97 -4.60 -3.07
N GLY A 25 1.01 -5.91 -2.79
CA GLY A 25 2.12 -6.53 -2.04
C GLY A 25 3.45 -6.50 -2.79
N ALA A 26 3.43 -6.75 -4.10
CA ALA A 26 4.65 -6.67 -4.93
C ALA A 26 5.16 -5.23 -5.06
N PHE A 27 4.26 -4.28 -5.28
CA PHE A 27 4.61 -2.86 -5.38
C PHE A 27 5.18 -2.31 -4.07
N GLY A 28 4.61 -2.71 -2.93
CA GLY A 28 5.16 -2.37 -1.61
C GLY A 28 6.63 -2.75 -1.47
N LYS A 29 7.02 -3.97 -1.89
CA LYS A 29 8.42 -4.41 -1.86
C LYS A 29 9.34 -3.57 -2.75
N ILE A 30 8.88 -3.16 -3.92
CA ILE A 30 9.64 -2.29 -4.83
C ILE A 30 9.90 -0.93 -4.16
N VAL A 31 8.87 -0.35 -3.54
CA VAL A 31 9.02 0.92 -2.83
C VAL A 31 9.92 0.77 -1.61
N THR A 32 9.77 -0.30 -0.83
CA THR A 32 10.65 -0.57 0.31
C THR A 32 12.10 -0.69 -0.14
N SER A 33 12.41 -1.45 -1.20
CA SER A 33 13.78 -1.57 -1.73
C SER A 33 14.32 -0.24 -2.25
N LEU A 34 13.52 0.57 -2.95
CA LEU A 34 13.91 1.92 -3.36
C LEU A 34 14.30 2.79 -2.14
N VAL A 35 13.56 2.68 -1.05
CA VAL A 35 13.84 3.45 0.16
C VAL A 35 15.06 2.90 0.89
N SER A 36 15.09 1.60 1.20
CA SER A 36 16.14 0.97 1.99
C SER A 36 17.48 0.93 1.28
N ASP A 37 17.48 0.68 -0.04
CA ASP A 37 18.71 0.36 -0.78
C ASP A 37 19.25 1.57 -1.55
N ILE A 38 18.42 2.58 -1.83
CA ILE A 38 18.82 3.77 -2.60
C ILE A 38 18.71 5.03 -1.74
N ILE A 39 17.53 5.35 -1.19
CA ILE A 39 17.32 6.62 -0.48
C ILE A 39 18.08 6.63 0.85
N MET A 40 17.96 5.59 1.67
CA MET A 40 18.60 5.49 2.98
C MET A 40 20.13 5.65 2.92
N PRO A 41 20.88 4.97 2.02
CA PRO A 41 22.31 5.19 1.88
C PRO A 41 22.67 6.61 1.44
N LEU A 42 21.91 7.21 0.51
CA LEU A 42 22.12 8.58 0.04
C LEU A 42 21.87 9.61 1.17
N VAL A 43 20.79 9.44 1.92
CA VAL A 43 20.45 10.26 3.08
C VAL A 43 21.47 10.07 4.20
N GLY A 44 21.90 8.83 4.45
CA GLY A 44 22.93 8.50 5.44
C GLY A 44 24.30 9.11 5.10
N LEU A 45 24.65 9.21 3.82
CA LEU A 45 25.85 9.89 3.34
C LEU A 45 25.75 11.41 3.55
N LEU A 46 24.60 12.02 3.23
CA LEU A 46 24.38 13.47 3.32
C LEU A 46 24.23 13.98 4.75
N LEU A 47 23.57 13.22 5.63
CA LEU A 47 23.34 13.58 7.02
C LEU A 47 24.45 13.08 7.97
N GLY A 48 25.51 12.46 7.44
CA GLY A 48 26.71 12.12 8.20
C GLY A 48 26.59 10.90 9.11
N LYS A 49 26.28 9.71 8.56
CA LYS A 49 26.14 8.43 9.30
C LYS A 49 25.12 8.53 10.45
N VAL A 50 23.89 8.92 10.10
CA VAL A 50 22.76 8.88 11.04
C VAL A 50 22.34 7.43 11.26
N ASP A 51 23.13 6.69 12.05
CA ASP A 51 22.86 5.30 12.39
C ASP A 51 22.36 5.23 13.83
N PHE A 52 21.06 5.48 14.01
CA PHE A 52 20.42 5.33 15.32
C PHE A 52 20.38 3.87 15.78
N SER A 53 20.75 2.92 14.92
CA SER A 53 20.69 1.48 15.17
C SER A 53 21.48 1.03 16.39
N ASN A 54 22.46 1.79 16.88
CA ASN A 54 23.24 1.47 18.08
C ASN A 54 22.82 2.24 19.34
N LEU A 55 21.71 2.99 19.30
CA LEU A 55 21.14 3.59 20.51
C LEU A 55 20.23 2.57 21.21
N PHE A 56 20.72 2.04 22.32
CA PHE A 56 19.98 1.11 23.16
C PHE A 56 20.24 1.38 24.64
N ILE A 57 19.26 1.08 25.48
CA ILE A 57 19.39 1.08 26.94
C ILE A 57 19.41 -0.37 27.39
N THR A 58 20.46 -0.78 28.10
CA THR A 58 20.52 -2.10 28.75
C THR A 58 19.69 -2.07 30.02
N LEU A 59 18.75 -3.02 30.17
CA LEU A 59 17.91 -3.15 31.36
C LEU A 59 18.55 -4.04 32.45
N GLY A 60 19.78 -4.51 32.24
CA GLY A 60 20.55 -5.34 33.18
C GLY A 60 21.95 -4.79 33.50
N SER A 61 22.70 -5.49 34.35
CA SER A 61 24.06 -5.09 34.78
C SER A 61 25.11 -5.43 33.72
N GLY A 62 25.61 -4.41 33.02
CA GLY A 62 26.72 -4.53 32.07
C GLY A 62 26.72 -3.41 31.04
N HIS A 63 27.88 -2.79 30.80
CA HIS A 63 28.09 -1.87 29.69
C HIS A 63 28.49 -2.68 28.46
N PHE A 64 27.60 -2.74 27.47
CA PHE A 64 27.86 -3.38 26.18
C PHE A 64 27.95 -2.29 25.12
N ASN A 65 28.93 -2.40 24.21
CA ASN A 65 29.17 -1.37 23.19
C ASN A 65 28.26 -1.57 21.95
N THR A 66 27.68 -2.76 21.79
CA THR A 66 26.80 -3.08 20.65
C THR A 66 25.56 -3.89 21.06
N ILE A 67 24.45 -3.72 20.32
CA ILE A 67 23.20 -4.50 20.54
C ILE A 67 23.44 -6.00 20.38
N LYS A 68 24.38 -6.40 19.51
CA LYS A 68 24.70 -7.81 19.26
C LYS A 68 25.31 -8.46 20.51
N GLU A 69 26.30 -7.82 21.12
CA GLU A 69 26.93 -8.31 22.35
C GLU A 69 25.95 -8.38 23.53
N ALA A 70 25.06 -7.40 23.65
CA ALA A 70 24.07 -7.38 24.72
C ALA A 70 22.99 -8.47 24.56
N LYS A 71 22.59 -8.78 23.31
CA LYS A 71 21.67 -9.88 22.99
C LYS A 71 22.33 -11.25 23.19
N ASP A 72 23.59 -11.40 22.78
CA ASP A 72 24.34 -12.64 22.95
C ASP A 72 24.64 -12.93 24.43
N ALA A 73 24.79 -11.89 25.26
CA ALA A 73 24.90 -12.00 26.71
C ALA A 73 23.56 -12.27 27.43
N GLY A 74 22.44 -12.38 26.70
CA GLY A 74 21.11 -12.64 27.26
C GLY A 74 20.52 -11.48 28.06
N VAL A 75 21.07 -10.27 27.93
CA VAL A 75 20.61 -9.09 28.66
C VAL A 75 19.48 -8.40 27.87
N ALA A 76 18.36 -8.14 28.53
CA ALA A 76 17.26 -7.39 27.93
C ALA A 76 17.72 -5.98 27.53
N THR A 77 17.59 -5.64 26.25
CA THR A 77 17.95 -4.33 25.69
C THR A 77 16.71 -3.62 25.16
N LEU A 78 16.53 -2.37 25.57
CA LEU A 78 15.54 -1.47 25.03
C LEU A 78 16.15 -0.70 23.86
N ASN A 79 15.95 -1.22 22.65
CA ASN A 79 16.56 -0.72 21.41
C ASN A 79 15.74 0.42 20.79
N TYR A 80 15.62 1.55 21.50
CA TYR A 80 14.85 2.71 21.04
C TYR A 80 15.40 3.32 19.74
N GLY A 81 16.69 3.17 19.49
CA GLY A 81 17.33 3.62 18.26
C GLY A 81 16.82 2.90 17.01
N LEU A 82 16.61 1.58 17.09
CA LEU A 82 15.97 0.82 16.01
C LEU A 82 14.51 1.22 15.80
N PHE A 83 13.79 1.54 16.89
CA PHE A 83 12.41 2.00 16.78
C PHE A 83 12.30 3.35 16.06
N ILE A 84 13.17 4.31 16.38
CA ILE A 84 13.24 5.60 15.68
C ILE A 84 13.61 5.39 14.21
N ASN A 85 14.56 4.49 13.93
CA ASN A 85 14.95 4.16 12.55
C ASN A 85 13.76 3.61 11.75
N ASN A 86 12.97 2.70 12.33
CA ASN A 86 11.77 2.17 11.69
C ASN A 86 10.68 3.25 11.47
N ILE A 87 10.54 4.22 12.37
CA ILE A 87 9.62 5.35 12.17
C ILE A 87 10.07 6.21 10.99
N ILE A 88 11.38 6.52 10.91
CA ILE A 88 11.94 7.30 9.81
C ILE A 88 11.76 6.56 8.49
N ASP A 89 12.06 5.26 8.43
CA ASP A 89 11.85 4.42 7.25
C ASP A 89 10.38 4.43 6.81
N PHE A 90 9.45 4.22 7.74
CA PHE A 90 8.01 4.29 7.46
C PHE A 90 7.60 5.65 6.87
N LEU A 91 8.11 6.76 7.42
CA LEU A 91 7.83 8.10 6.90
C LEU A 91 8.39 8.31 5.49
N ILE A 92 9.61 7.81 5.21
CA ILE A 92 10.22 7.91 3.88
C ILE A 92 9.46 7.05 2.87
N VAL A 93 9.06 5.82 3.23
CA VAL A 93 8.22 4.95 2.40
C VAL A 93 6.87 5.62 2.11
N ALA A 94 6.18 6.13 3.13
CA ALA A 94 4.91 6.83 2.96
C ALA A 94 5.05 8.06 2.03
N PHE A 95 6.11 8.85 2.21
CA PHE A 95 6.40 9.99 1.37
C PHE A 95 6.73 9.58 -0.08
N SER A 96 7.45 8.47 -0.26
CA SER A 96 7.78 7.93 -1.59
C SER A 96 6.55 7.43 -2.32
N ILE A 97 5.66 6.68 -1.65
CA ILE A 97 4.37 6.25 -2.20
C ILE A 97 3.53 7.47 -2.60
N PHE A 98 3.44 8.48 -1.73
CA PHE A 98 2.74 9.72 -2.02
C PHE A 98 3.30 10.39 -3.28
N PHE A 99 4.62 10.46 -3.43
CA PHE A 99 5.24 11.06 -4.59
C PHE A 99 4.93 10.29 -5.88
N VAL A 100 4.96 8.96 -5.84
CA VAL A 100 4.61 8.12 -7.00
C VAL A 100 3.14 8.29 -7.36
N ILE A 101 2.21 8.21 -6.40
CA ILE A 101 0.78 8.42 -6.65
C ILE A 101 0.53 9.82 -7.21
N ARG A 102 1.19 10.85 -6.67
CA ARG A 102 1.10 12.22 -7.18
C ARG A 102 1.61 12.33 -8.61
N GLN A 103 2.72 11.67 -8.93
CA GLN A 103 3.29 11.67 -10.27
C GLN A 103 2.39 10.93 -11.26
N LEU A 104 1.87 9.76 -10.88
CA LEU A 104 0.87 9.01 -11.64
C LEU A 104 -0.41 9.82 -11.83
N GLY A 105 -0.90 10.53 -10.81
CA GLY A 105 -2.04 11.44 -10.91
C GLY A 105 -1.76 12.60 -11.87
N ARG A 106 -0.53 13.12 -11.90
CA ARG A 106 -0.11 14.18 -12.83
C ARG A 106 -0.07 13.70 -14.28
N PHE A 107 0.33 12.45 -14.52
CA PHE A 107 0.29 11.83 -15.86
C PHE A 107 -1.11 11.35 -16.26
N SER A 108 -1.90 10.89 -15.29
CA SER A 108 -3.27 10.42 -15.48
C SER A 108 -4.27 11.57 -15.67
N LYS A 109 -3.96 12.81 -15.26
CA LYS A 109 -4.72 14.00 -15.68
C LYS A 109 -4.81 14.20 -17.21
N LYS A 110 -4.03 13.47 -18.02
CA LYS A 110 -4.15 13.42 -19.49
C LYS A 110 -5.06 12.28 -20.00
N LYS A 111 -5.52 11.38 -19.14
CA LYS A 111 -6.48 10.32 -19.43
C LYS A 111 -7.42 10.17 -18.24
N GLU A 112 -8.53 10.90 -18.25
CA GLU A 112 -9.63 10.65 -17.32
C GLU A 112 -10.12 9.20 -17.49
N GLY A 113 -9.58 8.35 -16.65
CA GLY A 113 -10.03 6.99 -16.38
C GLY A 113 -9.92 6.79 -14.88
N GLY A 114 -10.70 7.57 -14.13
CA GLY A 114 -10.91 7.33 -12.70
C GLY A 114 -11.49 5.93 -12.47
N PRO A 115 -11.51 5.45 -11.21
CA PRO A 115 -12.08 4.14 -10.87
C PRO A 115 -13.47 4.06 -11.50
N ALA A 116 -13.72 2.97 -12.24
CA ALA A 116 -14.84 2.78 -13.16
C ALA A 116 -16.05 3.60 -12.72
N ALA A 117 -16.32 4.71 -13.45
CA ALA A 117 -17.51 5.50 -13.22
C ALA A 117 -18.69 4.52 -13.16
N PRO A 118 -19.64 4.69 -12.21
CA PRO A 118 -20.73 3.75 -12.04
C PRO A 118 -21.36 3.52 -13.41
N THR A 119 -21.32 2.29 -13.92
CA THR A 119 -21.84 2.01 -15.27
C THR A 119 -23.36 1.97 -15.29
N THR A 120 -23.97 2.00 -14.11
CA THR A 120 -25.40 1.86 -13.88
C THR A 120 -26.01 3.08 -13.17
N LYS A 121 -27.21 3.47 -13.62
CA LYS A 121 -28.13 4.40 -12.94
C LYS A 121 -29.40 3.63 -12.55
N THR A 122 -30.09 4.05 -11.49
CA THR A 122 -31.36 3.45 -11.12
C THR A 122 -32.51 4.09 -11.93
N CYS A 123 -33.36 3.26 -12.53
CA CYS A 123 -34.54 3.73 -13.24
C CYS A 123 -35.56 4.35 -12.26
N ARG A 124 -36.02 5.58 -12.54
CA ARG A 124 -36.97 6.30 -11.67
C ARG A 124 -38.38 5.69 -11.63
N PHE A 125 -38.74 4.86 -12.61
CA PHE A 125 -40.08 4.31 -12.77
C PHE A 125 -40.23 2.90 -12.20
N CYS A 126 -39.22 2.04 -12.40
CA CYS A 126 -39.28 0.64 -12.00
C CYS A 126 -38.20 0.23 -10.99
N CYS A 127 -37.38 1.17 -10.52
CA CYS A 127 -36.32 0.96 -9.53
C CYS A 127 -35.25 -0.08 -9.92
N THR A 128 -35.17 -0.47 -11.20
CA THR A 128 -34.18 -1.42 -11.70
C THR A 128 -32.89 -0.69 -12.09
N ASP A 129 -31.73 -1.30 -11.84
CA ASP A 129 -30.44 -0.79 -12.30
C ASP A 129 -30.26 -0.99 -13.81
N ILE A 130 -29.92 0.09 -14.50
CA ILE A 130 -29.82 0.15 -15.96
C ILE A 130 -28.55 0.90 -16.39
N PRO A 131 -28.03 0.70 -17.60
CA PRO A 131 -26.85 1.44 -18.06
C PRO A 131 -27.07 2.96 -18.04
N ILE A 132 -26.02 3.73 -17.68
CA ILE A 132 -26.12 5.21 -17.62
C ILE A 132 -26.58 5.81 -18.96
N GLU A 133 -26.11 5.26 -20.07
CA GLU A 133 -26.43 5.74 -21.42
C GLU A 133 -27.82 5.30 -21.92
N ALA A 134 -28.56 4.51 -21.14
CA ALA A 134 -29.88 4.05 -21.55
C ALA A 134 -30.87 5.22 -21.62
N ILE A 135 -31.37 5.50 -22.84
CA ILE A 135 -32.43 6.48 -23.14
C ILE A 135 -33.82 5.90 -22.83
N ARG A 136 -33.95 4.57 -22.87
CA ARG A 136 -35.18 3.83 -22.53
C ARG A 136 -34.88 2.70 -21.56
N CYS A 137 -35.77 2.49 -20.60
CA CYS A 137 -35.65 1.40 -19.66
C CYS A 137 -35.96 0.05 -20.36
N PRO A 138 -35.09 -0.98 -20.29
CA PRO A 138 -35.37 -2.29 -20.87
C PRO A 138 -36.49 -3.04 -20.14
N HIS A 139 -36.74 -2.72 -18.86
CA HIS A 139 -37.71 -3.43 -18.05
C HIS A 139 -39.12 -2.84 -18.15
N CYS A 140 -39.25 -1.52 -18.01
CA CYS A 140 -40.55 -0.84 -18.03
C CYS A 140 -40.81 0.02 -19.27
N THR A 141 -39.90 0.03 -20.25
CA THR A 141 -40.02 0.77 -21.53
C THR A 141 -40.20 2.28 -21.43
N SER A 142 -40.11 2.85 -20.23
CA SER A 142 -40.18 4.29 -19.99
C SER A 142 -38.99 5.04 -20.60
N GLU A 143 -39.23 6.26 -21.07
CA GLU A 143 -38.18 7.17 -21.55
C GLU A 143 -37.52 7.87 -20.37
N LEU A 144 -36.19 7.76 -20.32
CA LEU A 144 -35.33 8.24 -19.24
C LEU A 144 -34.53 9.42 -19.76
N LYS A 145 -35.27 10.50 -20.03
CA LYS A 145 -34.69 11.78 -20.40
C LYS A 145 -34.16 12.52 -19.19
#